data_AF-A0A2A7S9S2-F1
#
_entry.id   AF-A0A2A7S9S2-F1
#
_cell.length_a   1.000
_cell.length_b   1.000
_cell.length_c   1.000
_cell.angle_alpha   90.00
_cell.angle_beta   90.00
_cell.angle_gamma   90.00
#
_symmetry.space_group_name_H-M   'P 1'
#
loop_
_entity.id
_entity.type
_entity.pdbx_description
1 polymer ?
#
loop_
_entity_poly.entity_id
_entity_poly.type
_entity_poly.pdbx_seq_one_letter_code
_entity_poly.pdbx_strand_id
1 'polypeptide(L)'
;MDREQRDEASRRWIQAAAQTTEAQALVALGWQVVSPYGYSHPSGWTIERCRMDGAWQTLLWKGLHIFDQFPSLEAAAAHHAALTRDRS
;
A
#
# COMPACT_ATOMS: atom_id res chain seq x y z
N MET A 1 13.34 -24.80 6.29
CA MET A 1 12.31 -24.26 5.38
C MET A 1 13.01 -23.84 4.10
N ASP A 2 12.60 -24.40 2.97
CA ASP A 2 13.22 -24.14 1.67
C ASP A 2 12.86 -22.74 1.13
N ARG A 3 13.74 -22.12 0.34
CA ARG A 3 13.54 -20.78 -0.24
C ARG A 3 12.29 -20.74 -1.11
N GLU A 4 12.08 -21.79 -1.90
CA GLU A 4 10.94 -21.93 -2.80
C GLU A 4 9.60 -21.93 -2.04
N GLN A 5 9.54 -22.63 -0.90
CA GLN A 5 8.35 -22.65 -0.04
C GLN A 5 8.00 -21.27 0.54
N ARG A 6 9.01 -20.45 0.88
CA ARG A 6 8.77 -19.09 1.36
C ARG A 6 8.25 -18.18 0.25
N ASP A 7 8.81 -18.32 -0.95
CA ASP A 7 8.41 -17.50 -2.10
C ASP A 7 6.98 -17.85 -2.52
N GLU A 8 6.61 -19.13 -2.50
CA GLU A 8 5.24 -19.56 -2.76
C GLU A 8 4.26 -19.08 -1.68
N ALA A 9 4.61 -19.21 -0.39
CA ALA A 9 3.80 -18.68 0.71
C ALA A 9 3.59 -17.15 0.57
N SER A 10 4.64 -16.42 0.19
CA SER A 10 4.57 -14.97 -0.04
C SER A 10 3.63 -14.62 -1.19
N ARG A 11 3.68 -15.36 -2.31
CA ARG A 11 2.75 -15.16 -3.45
C ARG A 11 1.31 -15.39 -3.04
N ARG A 12 1.04 -16.44 -2.28
CA ARG A 12 -0.31 -16.75 -1.79
C ARG A 12 -0.85 -15.64 -0.89
N TRP A 13 -0.02 -15.06 -0.02
CA TRP A 13 -0.43 -13.93 0.82
C TRP A 13 -0.71 -12.66 0.03
N ILE A 14 0.12 -12.34 -0.98
CA ILE A 14 -0.13 -11.19 -1.85
C ILE A 14 -1.42 -11.39 -2.66
N GLN A 15 -1.65 -12.58 -3.21
CA GLN A 15 -2.88 -12.90 -3.93
C GLN A 15 -4.13 -12.85 -3.04
N ALA A 16 -4.03 -13.31 -1.80
CA ALA A 16 -5.12 -13.21 -0.84
C ALA A 16 -5.41 -11.75 -0.47
N ALA A 17 -4.37 -10.95 -0.22
CA ALA A 17 -4.50 -9.53 0.09
C ALA A 17 -5.15 -8.73 -1.06
N ALA A 18 -4.75 -9.03 -2.30
CA ALA A 18 -5.29 -8.40 -3.50
C ALA A 18 -6.78 -8.68 -3.75
N GLN A 19 -7.36 -9.70 -3.12
CA GLN A 19 -8.78 -10.04 -3.25
C GLN A 19 -9.69 -9.25 -2.30
N THR A 20 -9.13 -8.48 -1.38
CA THR A 20 -9.94 -7.64 -0.48
C THR A 20 -10.55 -6.46 -1.25
N THR A 21 -11.75 -6.04 -0.85
CA THR A 21 -12.43 -4.89 -1.47
C THR A 21 -11.59 -3.61 -1.41
N GLU A 22 -10.91 -3.37 -0.28
CA GLU A 22 -10.02 -2.22 -0.08
C GLU A 22 -8.83 -2.27 -1.06
N ALA A 23 -8.21 -3.43 -1.23
CA ALA A 23 -7.12 -3.60 -2.20
C ALA A 23 -7.60 -3.42 -3.64
N GLN A 24 -8.77 -3.94 -4.00
CA GLN A 24 -9.34 -3.77 -5.34
C GLN A 24 -9.62 -2.30 -5.66
N ALA A 25 -10.10 -1.52 -4.67
CA ALA A 25 -10.28 -0.08 -4.83
C ALA A 25 -8.95 0.64 -5.10
N LEU A 26 -7.89 0.30 -4.36
CA LEU A 26 -6.55 0.86 -4.59
C LEU A 26 -5.98 0.45 -5.96
N VAL A 27 -6.19 -0.80 -6.38
CA VAL A 27 -5.77 -1.28 -7.71
C VAL A 27 -6.46 -0.50 -8.83
N ALA A 28 -7.76 -0.20 -8.69
CA ALA A 28 -8.48 0.64 -9.64
C ALA A 28 -7.93 2.08 -9.73
N LEU A 29 -7.26 2.55 -8.67
CA LEU A 29 -6.56 3.84 -8.62
C LEU A 29 -5.10 3.76 -9.10
N GLY A 30 -4.64 2.62 -9.60
CA GLY A 30 -3.29 2.42 -10.15
C GLY A 30 -2.24 1.94 -9.14
N TRP A 31 -2.64 1.56 -7.93
CA TRP A 31 -1.74 0.99 -6.93
C TRP A 31 -1.55 -0.51 -7.13
N GLN A 32 -0.35 -1.01 -6.80
CA GLN A 32 0.00 -2.42 -6.83
C GLN A 32 0.12 -2.95 -5.41
N VAL A 33 -0.53 -4.07 -5.11
CA VAL A 33 -0.35 -4.80 -3.84
C VAL A 33 1.01 -5.49 -3.85
N VAL A 34 1.86 -5.15 -2.88
CA VAL A 34 3.21 -5.75 -2.73
C VAL A 34 3.35 -6.56 -1.45
N SER A 35 2.44 -6.37 -0.49
CA SER A 35 2.31 -7.17 0.72
C SER A 35 0.87 -7.08 1.25
N PRO A 36 0.50 -7.88 2.28
CA PRO A 36 -0.81 -7.77 2.93
C PRO A 36 -1.14 -6.39 3.51
N TYR A 37 -0.11 -5.56 3.72
CA TYR A 37 -0.26 -4.24 4.34
C TYR A 37 0.31 -3.12 3.47
N GLY A 38 0.92 -3.43 2.31
CA GLY A 38 1.74 -2.51 1.55
C GLY A 38 1.34 -2.43 0.08
N TYR A 39 1.36 -1.20 -0.44
CA TYR A 39 0.96 -0.85 -1.79
C TYR A 39 2.00 0.07 -2.42
N SER A 40 2.39 -0.17 -3.67
CA SER A 40 3.28 0.71 -4.43
C SER A 40 2.57 1.36 -5.61
N HIS A 41 3.00 2.55 -6.00
CA HIS A 41 2.52 3.24 -7.19
C HIS A 41 3.70 3.52 -8.14
N PRO A 42 3.52 3.41 -9.48
CA PRO A 42 4.58 3.64 -10.46
C PRO A 42 5.30 5.00 -10.35
N SER A 43 4.64 6.02 -9.76
CA SER A 43 5.25 7.33 -9.49
C SER A 43 6.21 7.36 -8.29
N GLY A 44 6.57 6.19 -7.73
CA GLY A 44 7.51 6.06 -6.61
C GLY A 44 6.90 6.33 -5.23
N TRP A 45 5.58 6.26 -5.11
CA TRP A 45 4.86 6.39 -3.84
C TRP A 45 4.52 5.01 -3.30
N THR A 46 4.45 4.91 -1.98
CA THR A 46 4.06 3.68 -1.31
C THR A 46 3.12 4.03 -0.15
N ILE A 47 2.11 3.18 0.04
CA ILE A 47 1.21 3.22 1.20
C ILE A 47 1.48 1.96 2.02
N GLU A 48 1.60 2.10 3.35
CA GLU A 48 1.73 0.96 4.25
C GLU A 48 0.81 1.09 5.46
N ARG A 49 0.15 -0.01 5.84
CA ARG A 49 -0.53 -0.15 7.12
C ARG A 49 0.44 -0.74 8.14
N CYS A 50 0.76 0.04 9.16
CA CYS A 50 1.61 -0.41 10.25
C CYS A 50 0.94 -0.18 11.60
N ARG A 51 1.39 -0.91 12.61
CA ARG A 51 0.90 -0.76 13.97
C ARG A 51 1.87 0.09 14.77
N MET A 52 1.45 1.29 15.15
CA MET A 52 2.22 2.22 15.97
C MET A 52 1.48 2.43 17.29
N ASP A 53 2.19 2.26 18.42
CA ASP A 53 1.64 2.37 19.77
C ASP A 53 0.33 1.58 20.00
N GLY A 54 0.24 0.40 19.38
CA GLY A 54 -0.92 -0.49 19.50
C GLY A 54 -2.09 -0.15 18.58
N ALA A 55 -2.07 1.00 17.91
CA ALA A 55 -3.07 1.42 16.94
C ALA A 55 -2.63 1.14 15.49
N TRP A 56 -3.59 0.78 14.63
CA TRP A 56 -3.33 0.69 13.20
C TRP A 56 -3.30 2.09 12.59
N GLN A 57 -2.27 2.36 11.81
CA GLN A 57 -2.10 3.61 11.09
C GLN A 57 -1.78 3.32 9.63
N THR A 58 -2.17 4.24 8.75
CA THR A 58 -1.79 4.19 7.33
C THR A 58 -0.74 5.25 7.08
N LEU A 59 0.42 4.86 6.59
CA LEU A 59 1.49 5.78 6.19
C LEU A 59 1.48 5.95 4.68
N LEU A 60 1.69 7.18 4.23
CA LEU A 60 2.05 7.49 2.85
C LEU A 60 3.49 7.98 2.84
N TRP A 61 4.30 7.46 1.94
CA TRP A 61 5.69 7.90 1.80
C TRP A 61 6.13 7.88 0.33
N LYS A 62 7.20 8.62 0.06
CA LYS A 62 7.83 8.70 -1.27
C LYS A 62 9.32 8.43 -1.14
N GLY A 63 9.78 7.34 -1.75
CA GLY A 63 11.15 6.86 -1.54
C GLY A 63 11.41 6.56 -0.06
N LEU A 64 12.34 7.29 0.55
CA LEU A 64 12.73 7.14 1.97
C LEU A 64 12.03 8.13 2.92
N HIS A 65 11.13 8.98 2.41
CA HIS A 65 10.52 10.05 3.18
C HIS A 65 9.06 9.76 3.51
N ILE A 66 8.75 9.70 4.81
CA ILE A 66 7.38 9.71 5.30
C ILE A 66 6.75 11.03 4.93
N PHE A 67 5.66 10.98 4.17
CA PHE A 67 4.92 12.15 3.77
C PHE A 67 3.93 12.53 4.86
N ASP A 68 3.00 11.62 5.20
CA ASP A 68 2.04 11.84 6.28
C ASP A 68 1.36 10.52 6.73
N GLN A 69 0.55 10.62 7.77
CA GLN A 69 -0.28 9.56 8.35
C GLN A 69 -1.75 9.79 8.00
N PHE A 70 -2.45 8.72 7.67
CA PHE A 70 -3.83 8.73 7.22
C PHE A 70 -4.67 7.72 8.01
N PRO A 71 -5.97 8.01 8.19
CA PRO A 71 -6.88 7.09 8.88
C PRO A 71 -7.21 5.83 8.05
N SER A 72 -7.01 5.86 6.73
CA SER A 72 -7.31 4.75 5.82
C SER A 72 -6.45 4.73 4.57
N LEU A 73 -6.41 3.59 3.88
CA LEU A 73 -5.74 3.42 2.59
C LEU A 73 -6.34 4.35 1.51
N GLU A 74 -7.66 4.48 1.50
CA GLU A 74 -8.37 5.37 0.58
C GLU A 74 -8.02 6.84 0.79
N ALA A 75 -7.90 7.30 2.04
CA ALA A 75 -7.53 8.67 2.35
C ALA A 75 -6.11 8.99 1.87
N ALA A 76 -5.16 8.06 2.06
CA ALA A 76 -3.80 8.19 1.56
C ALA A 76 -3.76 8.23 0.02
N ALA A 77 -4.52 7.35 -0.65
CA ALA A 77 -4.60 7.31 -2.11
C ALA A 77 -5.26 8.57 -2.70
N ALA A 78 -6.32 9.08 -2.06
CA ALA A 78 -6.97 10.32 -2.46
C ALA A 78 -6.03 11.53 -2.32
N HIS A 79 -5.24 11.56 -1.25
CA HIS A 79 -4.24 12.62 -1.06
C HIS A 79 -3.14 12.57 -2.13
N HIS A 80 -2.63 11.39 -2.45
CA HIS A 80 -1.70 11.21 -3.58
C HIS A 80 -2.29 11.68 -4.91
N ALA A 81 -3.55 11.36 -5.20
CA ALA A 81 -4.23 11.81 -6.41
C ALA A 81 -4.35 13.34 -6.46
N ALA A 82 -4.60 14.01 -5.33
CA ALA A 82 -4.61 15.47 -5.25
C ALA A 82 -3.22 16.07 -5.54
N LEU A 83 -2.17 15.55 -4.89
CA LEU A 83 -0.79 16.01 -5.07
C LEU A 83 -0.26 15.85 -6.50
N THR A 84 -0.75 14.83 -7.21
CA THR A 84 -0.33 14.55 -8.59
C THR A 84 -1.14 15.33 -9.61
N ARG A 85 -2.40 15.66 -9.34
CA ARG A 85 -3.23 16.53 -10.19
C ARG A 85 -2.77 17.99 -10.19
N ASP A 86 -2.35 18.51 -9.04
CA ASP A 86 -1.82 19.89 -8.92
C ASP A 86 -0.46 20.10 -9.61
N ARG A 87 0.14 19.04 -10.17
CA ARG A 87 1.42 19.08 -10.90
C ARG A 87 1.27 18.90 -12.41
N SER A 88 0.05 18.90 -12.93
CA SER A 88 -0.28 18.77 -14.37
C SER A 88 -0.61 20.12 -14.99
#